data_AF-A0A0G4GUL6-F1
#
_entry.id   AF-A0A0G4GUL6-F1
#
_cell.length_a   1.000
_cell.length_b   1.000
_cell.length_c   1.000
_cell.angle_alpha   90.00
_cell.angle_beta   90.00
_cell.angle_gamma   90.00
#
_symmetry.space_group_name_H-M   'P 1'
#
loop_
_entity.id
_entity.type
_entity.pdbx_description
1 polymer ?
#
loop_
_entity_poly.entity_id
_entity_poly.type
_entity_poly.pdbx_seq_one_letter_code
_entity_poly.pdbx_strand_id
1 'polypeptide(L)'
;MGLSGGYSLHIQDQENDYLGVVVVEEKSSDAIDAVYERWTNSLEGDLTPQVMTDHGTEFQGKFGARLTEREAYNPLTPVGSHHSLGKNECSHREWLTILRGILHDRGLDNSHWRDFASLAATKYNRQPRGQSAHEIEHHDAQIATSPPFFLWDDKQQQASVGTCSAATTHTPLPRCGLSPEQLEGRAASREKELSSFSENDVYKRVPIAEVPPEQVRSAIPTHFVDTMKRQKAGEWDFKSRVVADGSPFFDHRERVTTSCATASQWAMCCALAMAFAYTDFDPHEIVVADVKTAYLMAVQSDCVYVRPPKDYPDYSKYLWYLNRALYGMKDSGNLWDRSRNKTLAVVGWVPSPVRRV
;
A
#
# COMPACT_ATOMS: atom_id res chain seq x y z
N MET A 1 -13.43 -13.97 -8.61
CA MET A 1 -14.17 -12.92 -9.38
C MET A 1 -13.54 -13.00 -10.76
N GLY A 2 -13.87 -14.07 -11.48
CA GLY A 2 -12.95 -14.66 -12.45
C GLY A 2 -13.20 -14.25 -13.89
N LEU A 3 -12.11 -14.13 -14.62
CA LEU A 3 -12.06 -14.22 -16.07
C LEU A 3 -12.29 -15.69 -16.42
N SER A 4 -13.36 -16.03 -17.12
CA SER A 4 -13.69 -17.43 -17.36
C SER A 4 -12.75 -18.06 -18.39
N GLY A 5 -12.09 -19.16 -18.00
CA GLY A 5 -11.52 -20.14 -18.93
C GLY A 5 -10.06 -20.00 -19.33
N GLY A 6 -9.24 -19.13 -18.75
CA GLY A 6 -7.82 -19.03 -19.12
C GLY A 6 -6.99 -18.21 -18.13
N TYR A 7 -5.68 -18.14 -18.40
CA TYR A 7 -4.70 -17.46 -17.55
C TYR A 7 -4.23 -16.17 -18.23
N SER A 8 -3.77 -15.19 -17.45
CA SER A 8 -3.01 -14.05 -17.96
C SER A 8 -1.70 -13.94 -17.20
N LEU A 9 -0.60 -13.80 -17.95
CA LEU A 9 0.71 -13.45 -17.43
C LEU A 9 0.81 -11.93 -17.38
N HIS A 10 1.03 -11.38 -16.19
CA HIS A 10 1.23 -9.96 -15.97
C HIS A 10 2.71 -9.69 -15.73
N ILE A 11 3.26 -8.74 -16.49
CA ILE A 11 4.66 -8.34 -16.48
C ILE A 11 4.69 -6.85 -16.19
N GLN A 12 5.25 -6.45 -15.04
CA GLN A 12 5.26 -5.04 -14.66
C GLN A 12 6.68 -4.53 -14.50
N ASP A 13 7.05 -3.54 -15.30
CA ASP A 13 8.27 -2.75 -15.13
C ASP A 13 8.18 -1.91 -13.86
N GLN A 14 9.20 -1.99 -12.99
CA GLN A 14 9.22 -1.31 -11.70
C GLN A 14 9.68 0.14 -11.78
N GLU A 15 10.34 0.53 -12.87
CA GLU A 15 10.89 1.87 -13.08
C GLU A 15 9.85 2.81 -13.69
N ASN A 16 9.21 2.35 -14.75
CA ASN A 16 8.30 3.17 -15.56
C ASN A 16 6.81 2.75 -15.40
N ASP A 17 6.52 1.78 -14.53
CA ASP A 17 5.17 1.25 -14.27
C ASP A 17 4.47 0.67 -15.52
N TYR A 18 5.21 0.38 -16.61
CA TYR A 18 4.67 -0.24 -17.81
C TYR A 18 4.15 -1.64 -17.51
N LEU A 19 2.93 -1.93 -17.96
CA LEU A 19 2.28 -3.22 -17.79
C LEU A 19 2.16 -3.96 -19.13
N GLY A 20 2.87 -5.09 -19.23
CA GLY A 20 2.63 -6.12 -20.22
C GLY A 20 1.60 -7.13 -19.71
N VAL A 21 0.61 -7.47 -20.54
CA VAL A 21 -0.35 -8.53 -20.25
C VAL A 21 -0.42 -9.48 -21.44
N VAL A 22 -0.21 -10.77 -21.19
CA VAL A 22 -0.30 -11.81 -22.21
C VAL A 22 -1.28 -12.88 -21.75
N VAL A 23 -2.18 -13.30 -22.65
CA VAL A 23 -3.11 -14.40 -22.39
C VAL A 23 -2.37 -15.72 -22.56
N VAL A 24 -2.52 -16.63 -21.60
CA VAL A 24 -1.90 -17.95 -21.58
C VAL A 24 -2.99 -19.01 -21.44
N GLU A 25 -2.87 -20.09 -22.22
CA GLU A 25 -3.85 -21.18 -22.23
C GLU A 25 -3.69 -22.11 -21.01
N GLU A 26 -2.46 -22.30 -20.54
CA GLU A 26 -2.12 -23.21 -19.45
C GLU A 26 -1.11 -22.63 -18.46
N LYS A 27 -1.21 -23.09 -17.21
CA LYS A 27 -0.32 -22.75 -16.09
C LYS A 27 0.89 -23.70 -16.05
N SER A 28 1.59 -23.86 -17.17
CA SER A 28 2.77 -24.72 -17.28
C SER A 28 4.06 -23.90 -17.33
N SER A 29 5.16 -24.44 -16.80
CA SER A 29 6.47 -23.76 -16.84
C SER A 29 6.92 -23.50 -18.28
N ASP A 30 6.63 -24.44 -19.19
CA ASP A 30 6.94 -24.35 -20.62
C ASP A 30 6.17 -23.21 -21.32
N ALA A 31 4.88 -23.07 -21.01
CA ALA A 31 4.04 -22.01 -21.58
C ALA A 31 4.48 -20.61 -21.11
N ILE A 32 4.82 -20.47 -19.83
CA ILE A 32 5.32 -19.20 -19.29
C ILE A 32 6.66 -18.84 -19.90
N ASP A 33 7.56 -19.81 -19.99
CA ASP A 33 8.91 -19.63 -20.54
C ASP A 33 8.86 -19.19 -22.02
N ALA A 34 8.02 -19.81 -22.84
CA ALA A 34 7.80 -19.40 -24.23
C ALA A 34 7.20 -17.99 -24.36
N VAL A 35 6.25 -17.62 -23.50
CA VAL A 35 5.64 -16.28 -23.49
C VAL A 35 6.66 -15.23 -23.04
N TYR A 36 7.43 -15.53 -22.00
CA TYR A 36 8.51 -14.69 -21.50
C TYR A 36 9.55 -14.42 -22.58
N GLU A 37 10.01 -15.46 -23.26
CA GLU A 37 10.99 -15.35 -24.35
C GLU A 37 10.49 -14.47 -25.50
N ARG A 38 9.23 -14.66 -25.91
CA ARG A 38 8.62 -13.82 -26.95
C ARG A 38 8.55 -12.35 -26.53
N TRP A 39 8.25 -12.09 -25.26
CA TRP A 39 8.19 -10.74 -24.72
C TRP A 39 9.59 -10.11 -24.63
N THR A 40 10.59 -10.82 -24.10
CA THR A 40 11.97 -10.29 -24.04
C THR A 40 12.54 -10.02 -25.42
N ASN A 41 12.24 -10.86 -26.42
CA ASN A 41 12.70 -10.67 -27.79
C ASN A 41 11.97 -9.52 -28.51
N SER A 42 10.89 -8.99 -27.93
CA SER A 42 10.17 -7.82 -28.45
C SER A 42 10.70 -6.49 -27.91
N LEU A 43 11.65 -6.53 -26.97
CA LEU A 43 12.27 -5.35 -26.37
C LEU A 43 13.68 -5.16 -26.95
N GLU A 44 14.09 -3.93 -27.22
CA GLU A 44 15.46 -3.64 -27.63
C GLU A 44 16.40 -3.61 -26.42
N GLY A 45 17.32 -4.58 -26.33
CA GLY A 45 18.37 -4.66 -25.29
C GLY A 45 18.43 -6.01 -24.55
N ASP A 46 19.58 -6.31 -23.93
CA ASP A 46 19.75 -7.51 -23.09
C ASP A 46 19.24 -7.23 -21.67
N LEU A 47 17.96 -7.52 -21.43
CA LEU A 47 17.19 -7.05 -20.28
C LEU A 47 17.00 -8.10 -19.20
N THR A 48 18.03 -8.61 -18.52
CA THR A 48 17.79 -9.42 -17.30
C THR A 48 18.98 -9.48 -16.31
N PRO A 49 19.08 -8.56 -15.34
CA PRO A 49 19.84 -8.84 -14.12
C PRO A 49 18.97 -9.38 -12.96
N GLN A 50 17.66 -9.13 -12.93
CA GLN A 50 16.79 -9.55 -11.82
C GLN A 50 15.33 -9.80 -12.23
N VAL A 51 14.77 -10.96 -11.90
CA VAL A 51 13.36 -11.30 -12.16
C VAL A 51 12.75 -11.81 -10.86
N MET A 52 11.72 -11.15 -10.34
CA MET A 52 11.09 -11.50 -9.06
C MET A 52 9.73 -12.17 -9.29
N THR A 53 9.59 -13.40 -8.79
CA THR A 53 8.35 -14.19 -8.86
C THR A 53 7.89 -14.63 -7.46
N ASP A 54 6.68 -15.15 -7.35
CA ASP A 54 6.31 -15.95 -6.18
C ASP A 54 6.91 -17.36 -6.24
N HIS A 55 6.58 -18.17 -5.24
CA HIS A 55 6.93 -19.59 -5.13
C HIS A 55 6.04 -20.51 -6.00
N GLY A 56 5.39 -19.98 -7.03
CA GLY A 56 4.60 -20.78 -7.96
C GLY A 56 5.44 -21.87 -8.62
N THR A 57 4.90 -23.09 -8.69
CA THR A 57 5.57 -24.25 -9.31
C THR A 57 5.89 -24.00 -10.79
N GLU A 58 5.11 -23.15 -11.44
CA GLU A 58 5.27 -22.72 -12.82
C GLU A 58 6.57 -21.93 -13.06
N PHE A 59 7.10 -21.25 -12.03
CA PHE A 59 8.34 -20.46 -12.10
C PHE A 59 9.58 -21.24 -11.64
N GLN A 60 9.44 -22.48 -11.18
CA GLN A 60 10.54 -23.31 -10.65
C GLN A 60 11.09 -24.33 -11.67
N GLY A 61 10.39 -24.56 -12.78
CA GLY A 61 10.76 -25.52 -13.83
C GLY A 61 11.75 -24.96 -14.86
N LYS A 62 11.44 -25.09 -16.15
CA LYS A 62 12.28 -24.58 -17.26
C LYS A 62 12.57 -23.09 -17.14
N PHE A 63 11.55 -22.33 -16.72
CA PHE A 63 11.69 -20.90 -16.47
C PHE A 63 12.78 -20.59 -15.43
N GLY A 64 12.79 -21.31 -14.30
CA GLY A 64 13.79 -21.13 -13.23
C GLY A 64 15.20 -21.53 -13.67
N ALA A 65 15.32 -22.62 -14.43
CA ALA A 65 16.59 -23.05 -15.02
C ALA A 65 17.17 -21.99 -15.97
N ARG A 66 16.34 -21.40 -16.83
CA ARG A 66 16.74 -20.34 -17.78
C ARG A 66 17.18 -19.05 -17.08
N LEU A 67 16.50 -18.64 -16.01
CA LEU A 67 16.93 -17.49 -15.20
C LEU A 67 18.31 -17.71 -14.58
N THR A 68 18.58 -18.95 -14.14
CA THR A 68 19.88 -19.34 -13.59
C THR A 68 20.99 -19.31 -14.65
N GLU A 69 20.71 -19.74 -15.88
CA GLU A 69 21.65 -19.69 -17.01
C GLU A 69 22.00 -18.26 -17.46
N ARG A 70 21.11 -17.29 -17.22
CA ARG A 70 21.29 -15.88 -17.58
C ARG A 70 21.92 -15.01 -16.47
N GLU A 71 22.43 -15.61 -15.40
CA GLU A 71 22.93 -14.90 -14.21
C GLU A 71 21.91 -13.93 -13.56
N ALA A 72 20.62 -14.11 -13.84
CA ALA A 72 19.57 -13.29 -13.26
C ALA A 72 19.25 -13.76 -11.83
N TYR A 73 19.33 -12.87 -10.85
CA TYR A 73 18.99 -13.20 -9.46
C TYR A 73 17.47 -13.22 -9.29
N ASN A 74 16.90 -14.34 -8.84
CA ASN A 74 15.52 -14.41 -8.38
C ASN A 74 15.50 -14.31 -6.85
N PRO A 75 15.36 -13.11 -6.25
CA PRO A 75 15.06 -13.00 -4.83
C PRO A 75 13.63 -13.54 -4.64
N LEU A 76 13.51 -14.84 -4.42
CA LEU A 76 12.24 -15.42 -4.03
C LEU A 76 11.70 -14.61 -2.85
N THR A 77 10.45 -14.17 -2.97
CA THR A 77 9.80 -13.40 -1.91
C THR A 77 9.81 -14.19 -0.60
N PRO A 78 10.08 -13.59 0.57
CA PRO A 78 10.11 -14.33 1.83
C PRO A 78 8.78 -15.07 2.03
N VAL A 79 8.84 -16.37 2.34
CA VAL A 79 7.66 -17.23 2.50
C VAL A 79 6.73 -16.61 3.54
N GLY A 80 5.50 -16.26 3.12
CA GLY A 80 4.49 -15.63 3.98
C GLY A 80 4.45 -14.09 3.96
N SER A 81 5.24 -13.43 3.13
CA SER A 81 5.19 -11.96 2.96
C SER A 81 4.50 -11.57 1.63
N HIS A 82 3.18 -11.47 1.63
CA HIS A 82 2.41 -10.99 0.47
C HIS A 82 2.69 -9.51 0.11
N HIS A 83 3.42 -8.77 0.95
CA HIS A 83 3.62 -7.32 0.82
C HIS A 83 4.65 -6.89 -0.23
N SER A 84 5.56 -7.76 -0.67
CA SER A 84 6.60 -7.43 -1.66
C SER A 84 6.08 -7.31 -3.10
N LEU A 85 4.81 -7.68 -3.34
CA LEU A 85 4.18 -7.76 -4.67
C LEU A 85 2.98 -6.84 -4.83
N GLY A 86 2.75 -5.93 -3.86
CA GLY A 86 1.58 -5.07 -3.82
C GLY A 86 1.38 -4.20 -5.07
N LYS A 87 2.46 -3.84 -5.76
CA LYS A 87 2.40 -3.13 -7.05
C LYS A 87 1.75 -3.96 -8.16
N ASN A 88 2.11 -5.24 -8.28
CA ASN A 88 1.53 -6.14 -9.28
C ASN A 88 0.07 -6.48 -8.97
N GLU A 89 -0.27 -6.59 -7.68
CA GLU A 89 -1.66 -6.76 -7.25
C GLU A 89 -2.49 -5.49 -7.54
N CYS A 90 -1.89 -4.30 -7.38
CA CYS A 90 -2.51 -3.04 -7.77
C CYS A 90 -2.74 -2.94 -9.28
N SER A 91 -1.70 -3.18 -10.09
CA SER A 91 -1.76 -3.07 -11.54
C SER A 91 -2.76 -4.07 -12.14
N HIS A 92 -2.83 -5.29 -11.60
CA HIS A 92 -3.85 -6.27 -11.98
C HIS A 92 -5.27 -5.76 -11.70
N ARG A 93 -5.54 -5.17 -10.52
CA ARG A 93 -6.86 -4.62 -10.16
C ARG A 93 -7.28 -3.45 -11.05
N GLU A 94 -6.36 -2.55 -11.34
CA GLU A 94 -6.60 -1.43 -12.25
C GLU A 94 -6.87 -1.92 -13.67
N TRP A 95 -6.02 -2.82 -14.20
CA TRP A 95 -6.22 -3.44 -15.51
C TRP A 95 -7.57 -4.16 -15.60
N LEU A 96 -7.95 -4.91 -14.56
CA LEU A 96 -9.22 -5.64 -14.53
C LEU A 96 -10.42 -4.67 -14.51
N THR A 97 -10.29 -3.53 -13.82
CA THR A 97 -11.31 -2.48 -13.80
C THR A 97 -11.48 -1.86 -15.19
N ILE A 98 -10.38 -1.56 -15.88
CA ILE A 98 -10.39 -1.05 -17.25
C ILE A 98 -11.04 -2.07 -18.21
N LEU A 99 -10.66 -3.34 -18.09
CA LEU A 99 -11.20 -4.43 -18.90
C LEU A 99 -12.71 -4.56 -18.72
N ARG A 100 -13.20 -4.56 -17.48
CA ARG A 100 -14.65 -4.60 -17.18
C ARG A 100 -15.38 -3.38 -17.73
N GLY A 101 -14.76 -2.20 -17.65
CA GLY A 101 -15.31 -1.00 -18.28
C GLY A 101 -15.46 -1.14 -19.79
N ILE A 102 -14.44 -1.69 -20.47
CA ILE A 102 -14.47 -1.96 -21.93
C ILE A 102 -15.59 -2.93 -22.29
N LEU A 103 -15.75 -4.02 -21.53
CA LEU A 103 -16.77 -5.04 -21.76
C LEU A 103 -18.18 -4.50 -21.51
N HIS A 104 -18.38 -3.78 -20.41
CA HIS A 104 -19.67 -3.16 -20.07
C HIS A 104 -20.11 -2.14 -21.13
N ASP A 105 -19.20 -1.28 -21.59
CA ASP A 105 -19.45 -0.30 -22.66
C ASP A 105 -19.88 -0.96 -23.98
N ARG A 106 -19.43 -2.20 -24.21
CA ARG A 106 -19.77 -3.00 -25.41
C ARG A 106 -20.95 -3.95 -25.21
N GLY A 107 -21.54 -3.98 -24.02
CA GLY A 107 -22.60 -4.94 -23.68
C GLY A 107 -22.13 -6.40 -23.73
N LEU A 108 -20.83 -6.65 -23.57
CA LEU A 108 -20.23 -7.98 -23.60
C LEU A 108 -20.07 -8.54 -22.19
N ASP A 109 -20.19 -9.86 -22.06
CA ASP A 109 -19.97 -10.56 -20.81
C ASP A 109 -18.47 -10.84 -20.54
N ASN A 110 -18.17 -11.36 -19.35
CA ASN A 110 -16.80 -11.67 -18.93
C ASN A 110 -16.13 -12.78 -19.75
N SER A 111 -16.83 -13.49 -20.65
CA SER A 111 -16.22 -14.54 -21.47
C SER A 111 -15.31 -13.99 -22.57
N HIS A 112 -15.56 -12.74 -22.98
CA HIS A 112 -14.82 -12.03 -24.04
C HIS A 112 -13.53 -11.37 -23.55
N TRP A 113 -13.15 -11.59 -22.30
CA TRP A 113 -12.04 -10.88 -21.67
C TRP A 113 -10.70 -11.03 -22.42
N ARG A 114 -10.47 -12.18 -23.07
CA ARG A 114 -9.25 -12.46 -23.83
C ARG A 114 -9.08 -11.50 -25.01
N ASP A 115 -10.17 -11.19 -25.70
CA ASP A 115 -10.19 -10.33 -26.88
C ASP A 115 -9.81 -8.89 -26.54
N PHE A 116 -10.04 -8.49 -25.28
CA PHE A 116 -9.81 -7.13 -24.80
C PHE A 116 -8.65 -7.01 -23.81
N ALA A 117 -7.94 -8.09 -23.50
CA ALA A 117 -6.85 -8.09 -22.54
C ALA A 117 -5.72 -7.12 -22.93
N SER A 118 -5.28 -7.16 -24.19
CA SER A 118 -4.27 -6.26 -24.74
C SER A 118 -4.76 -4.81 -24.86
N LEU A 119 -6.05 -4.62 -25.17
CA LEU A 119 -6.65 -3.27 -25.21
C LEU A 119 -6.70 -2.64 -23.82
N ALA A 120 -7.05 -3.42 -22.80
CA ALA A 120 -7.06 -2.97 -21.42
C ALA A 120 -5.64 -2.60 -20.93
N ALA A 121 -4.62 -3.39 -21.28
CA ALA A 121 -3.22 -3.07 -20.99
C ALA A 121 -2.77 -1.79 -21.71
N THR A 122 -3.15 -1.64 -22.98
CA THR A 122 -2.86 -0.42 -23.74
C THR A 122 -3.52 0.82 -23.11
N LYS A 123 -4.77 0.70 -22.66
CA LYS A 123 -5.45 1.79 -21.94
C LYS A 123 -4.80 2.08 -20.59
N TYR A 124 -4.40 1.05 -19.85
CA TYR A 124 -3.67 1.19 -18.59
C TYR A 124 -2.37 1.99 -18.78
N ASN A 125 -1.58 1.66 -19.81
CA ASN A 125 -0.29 2.31 -20.11
C ASN A 125 -0.45 3.74 -20.65
N ARG A 126 -1.64 4.12 -21.15
CA ARG A 126 -1.93 5.48 -21.68
C ARG A 126 -2.57 6.42 -20.67
N GLN A 127 -2.88 5.95 -19.47
CA GLN A 127 -3.41 6.82 -18.42
C GLN A 127 -2.31 7.75 -17.91
N PRO A 128 -2.57 9.07 -17.79
CA PRO A 128 -1.58 9.99 -17.24
C PRO A 128 -1.31 9.61 -15.78
N ARG A 129 -0.12 9.09 -15.53
CA ARG A 129 0.43 8.86 -14.20
C ARG A 129 1.27 10.09 -13.84
N GLY A 130 1.32 10.47 -12.56
CA GLY A 130 2.04 11.68 -12.12
C GLY A 130 3.46 11.71 -12.69
N GLN A 131 3.82 12.83 -13.32
CA GLN A 131 5.06 13.01 -14.10
C GLN A 131 6.31 12.48 -13.36
N SER A 132 6.99 11.49 -13.93
CA SER A 132 8.46 11.47 -13.87
C SER A 132 8.95 12.55 -14.84
N ALA A 133 9.94 13.33 -14.43
CA ALA A 133 10.50 14.41 -15.22
C ALA A 133 11.36 13.87 -16.38
N HIS A 134 10.73 13.30 -17.40
CA HIS A 134 11.35 13.06 -18.70
C HIS A 134 10.32 13.34 -19.81
N GLU A 135 10.55 14.40 -20.58
CA GLU A 135 10.00 14.54 -21.92
C GLU A 135 10.78 13.59 -22.83
N ILE A 136 10.17 12.51 -23.34
CA ILE A 136 10.64 11.88 -24.61
C ILE A 136 9.43 11.33 -25.38
N GLU A 137 9.44 11.67 -26.68
CA GLU A 137 8.60 11.11 -27.75
C GLU A 137 8.70 9.58 -27.83
N HIS A 138 7.66 8.94 -28.37
CA HIS A 138 7.72 7.51 -28.69
C HIS A 138 8.80 7.26 -29.75
N HIS A 139 9.96 6.74 -29.32
CA HIS A 139 10.79 5.77 -30.04
C HIS A 139 11.89 5.26 -29.09
N ASP A 140 11.92 3.93 -28.95
CA ASP A 140 13.05 3.05 -28.60
C ASP A 140 13.94 3.38 -27.38
N ALA A 141 13.86 2.44 -26.42
CA ALA A 141 14.80 2.05 -25.37
C ALA A 141 15.82 3.08 -24.82
N GLN A 142 15.72 3.35 -23.49
CA GLN A 142 16.82 3.40 -22.50
C GLN A 142 16.30 4.07 -21.20
N ILE A 143 16.15 3.35 -20.08
CA ILE A 143 17.03 3.26 -18.88
C ILE A 143 16.20 2.47 -17.83
N ALA A 144 16.78 1.90 -16.77
CA ALA A 144 17.05 0.48 -16.62
C ALA A 144 16.92 0.06 -15.14
N THR A 145 15.87 -0.70 -14.77
CA THR A 145 15.73 -1.54 -13.56
C THR A 145 14.56 -2.52 -13.76
N SER A 146 14.75 -3.80 -13.40
CA SER A 146 14.01 -4.95 -13.95
C SER A 146 12.60 -5.25 -13.35
N PRO A 147 11.72 -5.97 -14.08
CA PRO A 147 10.32 -6.28 -13.70
C PRO A 147 10.08 -7.61 -12.93
N PRO A 148 9.09 -7.70 -12.01
CA PRO A 148 8.49 -8.94 -11.49
C PRO A 148 7.35 -9.56 -12.35
N PHE A 149 7.17 -10.88 -12.26
CA PHE A 149 6.25 -11.73 -13.07
C PHE A 149 5.28 -12.58 -12.22
N PHE A 150 4.00 -12.72 -12.64
CA PHE A 150 2.94 -13.49 -11.94
C PHE A 150 1.95 -14.22 -12.84
N LEU A 151 1.48 -15.41 -12.41
CA LEU A 151 0.45 -16.21 -13.11
C LEU A 151 -0.72 -16.62 -12.19
N TRP A 152 -1.94 -16.19 -12.53
CA TRP A 152 -3.13 -16.21 -11.65
C TRP A 152 -4.14 -17.35 -11.92
N ASP A 153 -4.48 -18.20 -10.92
CA ASP A 153 -5.56 -19.22 -10.98
C ASP A 153 -6.60 -19.01 -9.84
N ASP A 154 -7.90 -19.07 -10.13
CA ASP A 154 -8.99 -18.48 -9.33
C ASP A 154 -9.68 -19.47 -8.35
N LYS A 155 -9.01 -20.53 -7.88
CA LYS A 155 -9.60 -21.58 -6.99
C LYS A 155 -9.37 -21.46 -5.47
N GLN A 156 -8.88 -20.34 -4.95
CA GLN A 156 -8.93 -20.06 -3.51
C GLN A 156 -9.41 -18.64 -3.24
N GLN A 157 -10.51 -18.52 -2.48
CA GLN A 157 -11.11 -17.26 -2.07
C GLN A 157 -11.05 -17.14 -0.54
N GLN A 158 -10.38 -16.10 -0.02
CA GLN A 158 -10.95 -15.25 1.03
C GLN A 158 -10.14 -13.95 1.24
N ALA A 159 -10.85 -12.82 1.03
CA ALA A 159 -10.64 -11.44 1.49
C ALA A 159 -9.37 -10.65 1.07
N SER A 160 -9.43 -9.32 1.02
CA SER A 160 -9.94 -8.46 -0.07
C SER A 160 -9.36 -7.04 0.12
N VAL A 161 -8.90 -6.42 -0.99
CA VAL A 161 -8.60 -4.97 -1.19
C VAL A 161 -7.37 -4.44 -0.41
N GLY A 162 -6.42 -3.65 -0.96
CA GLY A 162 -6.45 -2.70 -2.07
C GLY A 162 -5.05 -2.13 -2.43
N THR A 163 -5.11 -1.04 -3.20
CA THR A 163 -4.23 0.14 -3.29
C THR A 163 -3.14 0.29 -4.37
N CYS A 164 -3.44 1.29 -5.22
CA CYS A 164 -2.69 2.51 -5.53
C CYS A 164 -1.17 2.40 -5.74
N SER A 165 -0.68 2.68 -6.96
CA SER A 165 0.74 2.99 -7.18
C SER A 165 1.10 4.32 -6.51
N ALA A 166 1.54 4.22 -5.26
CA ALA A 166 2.35 5.25 -4.64
C ALA A 166 3.79 5.00 -5.07
N ALA A 167 4.40 5.92 -5.80
CA ALA A 167 5.86 6.03 -5.77
C ALA A 167 6.26 6.01 -4.29
N THR A 168 7.02 5.01 -3.85
CA THR A 168 7.37 4.80 -2.45
C THR A 168 8.10 6.04 -1.95
N THR A 169 7.36 7.00 -1.42
CA THR A 169 7.93 8.23 -0.88
C THR A 169 8.71 7.91 0.39
N HIS A 170 8.44 6.76 1.02
CA HIS A 170 9.02 6.31 2.28
C HIS A 170 9.82 5.02 2.11
N THR A 171 11.15 5.09 2.18
CA THR A 171 12.02 3.91 2.22
C THR A 171 12.25 3.49 3.68
N PRO A 172 11.93 2.25 4.08
CA PRO A 172 12.22 1.77 5.43
C PRO A 172 13.70 1.84 5.75
N LEU A 173 14.04 2.30 6.96
CA LEU A 173 15.42 2.24 7.43
C LEU A 173 15.77 0.83 7.92
N PRO A 174 16.96 0.31 7.57
CA PRO A 174 17.47 -0.94 8.14
C PRO A 174 17.55 -0.86 9.68
N ARG A 175 17.33 -1.99 10.33
CA ARG A 175 17.43 -2.07 11.82
C ARG A 175 18.87 -1.97 12.31
N CYS A 176 19.83 -2.45 11.52
CA CYS A 176 21.26 -2.52 11.84
C CYS A 176 22.09 -1.97 10.67
N GLY A 177 23.36 -1.62 10.93
CA GLY A 177 24.30 -1.17 9.89
C GLY A 177 24.01 0.24 9.36
N LEU A 178 23.39 1.09 10.18
CA LEU A 178 23.12 2.48 9.83
C LEU A 178 24.41 3.31 9.89
N SER A 179 24.56 4.25 8.95
CA SER A 179 25.64 5.23 9.00
C SER A 179 25.46 6.18 10.20
N PRO A 180 26.53 6.87 10.66
CA PRO A 180 26.42 7.85 11.75
C PRO A 180 25.38 8.94 11.48
N GLU A 181 25.32 9.44 10.24
CA GLU A 181 24.33 10.43 9.80
C GLU A 181 22.89 9.88 9.89
N GLN A 182 22.68 8.64 9.47
CA GLN A 182 21.35 8.00 9.58
C GLN A 182 20.94 7.75 11.03
N LEU A 183 21.90 7.46 11.91
CA LEU A 183 21.63 7.29 13.34
C LEU A 183 21.19 8.61 13.98
N GLU A 184 21.89 9.70 13.66
CA GLU A 184 21.57 11.04 14.15
C GLU A 184 20.21 11.52 13.62
N GLY A 185 19.99 11.40 12.31
CA GLY A 185 18.72 11.75 11.67
C GLY A 185 17.54 10.96 12.23
N ARG A 186 17.72 9.65 12.48
CA ARG A 186 16.73 8.82 13.16
C ARG A 186 16.46 9.29 14.58
N ALA A 187 17.50 9.58 15.37
CA ALA A 187 17.34 10.04 16.75
C ALA A 187 16.56 11.36 16.82
N ALA A 188 16.93 12.34 15.99
CA ALA A 188 16.23 13.63 15.89
C ALA A 188 14.76 13.46 15.44
N SER A 189 14.49 12.52 14.52
CA SER A 189 13.12 12.23 14.07
C SER A 189 12.27 11.57 15.16
N ARG A 190 12.85 10.64 15.93
CA ARG A 190 12.17 10.01 17.09
C ARG A 190 11.85 11.03 18.18
N GLU A 191 12.75 11.97 18.44
CA GLU A 191 12.51 13.04 19.41
C GLU A 191 11.37 13.97 18.98
N LYS A 192 11.31 14.33 17.69
CA LYS A 192 10.18 15.10 17.13
C LYS A 192 8.85 14.36 17.27
N GLU A 193 8.83 13.07 16.97
CA GLU A 193 7.64 12.23 17.14
C GLU A 193 7.19 12.19 18.62
N LEU A 194 8.11 11.95 19.56
CA LEU A 194 7.79 11.92 20.98
C LEU A 194 7.38 13.30 21.53
N SER A 195 7.92 14.39 20.99
CA SER A 195 7.49 15.75 21.30
C SER A 195 6.02 15.94 20.92
N SER A 196 5.63 15.48 19.73
CA SER A 196 4.22 15.53 19.30
C SER A 196 3.28 14.71 20.20
N PHE A 197 3.77 13.64 20.84
CA PHE A 197 2.98 12.88 21.81
C PHE A 197 2.71 13.68 23.07
N SER A 198 3.70 14.45 23.53
CA SER A 198 3.57 15.32 24.68
C SER A 198 2.66 16.53 24.40
N GLU A 199 2.79 17.14 23.22
CA GLU A 199 1.97 18.28 22.79
C GLU A 199 0.48 17.92 22.68
N ASN A 200 0.18 16.71 22.21
CA ASN A 200 -1.20 16.25 22.02
C ASN A 200 -1.80 15.52 23.23
N ASP A 201 -1.06 15.46 24.35
CA ASP A 201 -1.44 14.72 25.57
C ASP A 201 -1.88 13.28 25.24
N VAL A 202 -1.07 12.58 24.45
CA VAL A 202 -1.43 11.27 23.88
C VAL A 202 -1.61 10.20 24.95
N TYR A 203 -0.80 10.27 26.01
CA TYR A 203 -0.81 9.26 27.06
C TYR A 203 -0.43 9.82 28.43
N LYS A 204 -0.89 9.13 29.46
CA LYS A 204 -0.43 9.27 30.83
C LYS A 204 0.49 8.12 31.21
N ARG A 205 1.61 8.42 31.89
CA ARG A 205 2.50 7.40 32.46
C ARG A 205 1.90 6.82 33.73
N VAL A 206 1.86 5.49 33.82
CA VAL A 206 1.37 4.76 35.00
C VAL A 206 2.41 3.70 35.39
N PRO A 207 2.90 3.68 36.65
CA PRO A 207 3.81 2.64 37.11
C PRO A 207 3.22 1.24 36.92
N ILE A 208 4.01 0.28 36.45
CA ILE A 208 3.54 -1.10 36.25
C ILE A 208 2.97 -1.70 37.54
N ALA A 209 3.53 -1.33 38.70
CA ALA A 209 3.09 -1.79 40.01
C ALA A 209 1.66 -1.34 40.38
N GLU A 210 1.16 -0.26 39.79
CA GLU A 210 -0.19 0.28 40.05
C GLU A 210 -1.25 -0.31 39.11
N VAL A 211 -0.83 -1.01 38.04
CA VAL A 211 -1.73 -1.57 37.04
C VAL A 211 -2.05 -3.03 37.38
N PRO A 212 -3.33 -3.45 37.32
CA PRO A 212 -3.71 -4.84 37.54
C PRO A 212 -2.92 -5.82 36.65
N PRO A 213 -2.44 -6.96 37.16
CA PRO A 213 -1.58 -7.88 36.41
C PRO A 213 -2.16 -8.34 35.06
N GLU A 214 -3.49 -8.46 34.98
CA GLU A 214 -4.17 -8.82 33.73
C GLU A 214 -4.04 -7.74 32.66
N GLN A 215 -4.20 -6.46 33.04
CA GLN A 215 -4.03 -5.31 32.14
C GLN A 215 -2.56 -5.10 31.76
N VAL A 216 -1.63 -5.40 32.66
CA VAL A 216 -0.21 -5.43 32.32
C VAL A 216 0.05 -6.49 31.26
N ARG A 217 -0.47 -7.71 31.40
CA ARG A 217 -0.29 -8.78 30.40
C ARG A 217 -0.89 -8.41 29.05
N SER A 218 -2.08 -7.83 29.02
CA SER A 218 -2.77 -7.42 27.79
C SER A 218 -2.33 -6.09 27.18
N ALA A 219 -1.37 -5.38 27.80
CA ALA A 219 -0.88 -4.11 27.28
C ALA A 219 -0.23 -4.27 25.88
N ILE A 220 -0.69 -3.48 24.93
CA ILE A 220 -0.30 -3.60 23.52
C ILE A 220 1.15 -3.12 23.35
N PRO A 221 2.05 -3.89 22.73
CA PRO A 221 3.42 -3.45 22.52
C PRO A 221 3.49 -2.37 21.45
N THR A 222 4.43 -1.43 21.61
CA THR A 222 4.73 -0.42 20.59
C THR A 222 6.16 -0.57 20.07
N HIS A 223 6.40 -0.07 18.87
CA HIS A 223 7.73 -0.02 18.26
C HIS A 223 7.87 1.22 17.37
N PHE A 224 9.13 1.59 17.08
CA PHE A 224 9.42 2.63 16.11
C PHE A 224 9.40 2.07 14.69
N VAL A 225 8.73 2.77 13.79
CA VAL A 225 8.83 2.59 12.34
C VAL A 225 9.58 3.78 11.78
N ASP A 226 10.85 3.54 11.44
CA ASP A 226 11.76 4.55 10.92
C ASP A 226 11.83 4.45 9.39
N THR A 227 11.64 5.58 8.71
CA THR A 227 11.63 5.66 7.24
C THR A 227 12.38 6.90 6.77
N MET A 228 12.95 6.85 5.57
CA MET A 228 13.44 8.01 4.83
C MET A 228 12.35 8.46 3.87
N LYS A 229 11.85 9.68 4.04
CA LYS A 229 10.88 10.31 3.16
C LYS A 229 11.61 11.09 2.07
N ARG A 230 11.38 10.76 0.80
CA ARG A 230 11.85 11.57 -0.33
C ARG A 230 11.05 12.87 -0.39
N GLN A 231 11.75 14.01 -0.34
CA GLN A 231 11.15 15.34 -0.49
C GLN A 231 11.18 15.73 -1.98
N LYS A 232 12.38 15.77 -2.55
CA LYS A 232 12.67 16.10 -3.96
C LYS A 232 13.79 15.18 -4.48
N ALA A 233 14.20 15.33 -5.74
CA ALA A 233 15.32 14.54 -6.27
C ALA A 233 16.60 14.81 -5.45
N GLY A 234 17.12 13.77 -4.78
CA GLY A 234 18.33 13.85 -3.95
C GLY A 234 18.11 14.27 -2.49
N GLU A 235 16.95 14.83 -2.13
CA GLU A 235 16.65 15.28 -0.75
C GLU A 235 15.78 14.27 0.01
N TRP A 236 16.26 13.88 1.19
CA TRP A 236 15.62 12.89 2.05
C TRP A 236 15.46 13.43 3.47
N ASP A 237 14.28 13.20 4.05
CA ASP A 237 14.00 13.48 5.45
C ASP A 237 13.84 12.18 6.25
N PHE A 238 14.35 12.17 7.48
CA PHE A 238 14.08 11.08 8.40
C PHE A 238 12.70 11.24 9.03
N LYS A 239 11.86 10.21 8.94
CA LYS A 239 10.54 10.14 9.56
C LYS A 239 10.39 8.88 10.40
N SER A 240 10.34 9.07 11.70
CA SER A 240 10.02 8.06 12.70
C SER A 240 8.57 8.18 13.14
N ARG A 241 7.93 7.03 13.38
CA ARG A 241 6.58 6.96 13.96
C ARG A 241 6.56 5.93 15.08
N VAL A 242 5.87 6.23 16.18
CA VAL A 242 5.58 5.22 17.20
C VAL A 242 4.28 4.52 16.83
N VAL A 243 4.35 3.19 16.67
CA VAL A 243 3.24 2.37 16.19
C VAL A 243 2.93 1.29 17.23
N ALA A 244 1.65 1.19 17.61
CA ALA A 244 1.13 0.10 18.41
C ALA A 244 0.89 -1.14 17.53
N ASP A 245 1.21 -2.31 18.05
CA ASP A 245 0.93 -3.57 17.36
C ASP A 245 -0.51 -4.00 17.62
N GLY A 246 -1.46 -3.45 16.84
CA GLY A 246 -2.87 -3.76 16.97
C GLY A 246 -3.29 -5.09 16.34
N SER A 247 -2.35 -5.97 16.00
CA SER A 247 -2.68 -7.28 15.45
C SER A 247 -3.48 -8.13 16.46
N PRO A 248 -4.33 -9.07 16.02
CA PRO A 248 -5.11 -9.92 16.92
C PRO A 248 -4.26 -10.72 17.92
N PHE A 249 -2.97 -10.91 17.61
CA PHE A 249 -2.01 -11.57 18.48
C PHE A 249 -1.66 -10.72 19.71
N PHE A 250 -1.67 -9.39 19.61
CA PHE A 250 -1.26 -8.48 20.68
C PHE A 250 -2.39 -7.61 21.23
N ASP A 251 -3.39 -7.26 20.41
CA ASP A 251 -4.59 -6.53 20.84
C ASP A 251 -5.79 -7.47 20.98
N HIS A 252 -5.95 -8.00 22.19
CA HIS A 252 -7.03 -8.93 22.57
C HIS A 252 -8.38 -8.25 22.87
N ARG A 253 -8.53 -6.93 22.67
CA ARG A 253 -9.79 -6.24 22.97
C ARG A 253 -10.91 -6.76 22.08
N GLU A 254 -12.03 -7.16 22.66
CA GLU A 254 -13.20 -7.61 21.91
C GLU A 254 -14.18 -6.46 21.64
N ARG A 255 -15.05 -6.64 20.64
CA ARG A 255 -16.14 -5.70 20.30
C ARG A 255 -15.67 -4.28 19.97
N VAL A 256 -14.43 -4.14 19.54
CA VAL A 256 -13.84 -2.88 19.07
C VAL A 256 -14.39 -2.56 17.68
N THR A 257 -14.92 -1.34 17.50
CA THR A 257 -15.40 -0.89 16.19
C THR A 257 -14.23 -0.44 15.33
N THR A 258 -13.95 -1.16 14.25
CA THR A 258 -12.83 -0.86 13.32
C THR A 258 -13.27 -0.19 12.02
N SER A 259 -14.57 -0.11 11.78
CA SER A 259 -15.11 0.50 10.56
C SER A 259 -14.82 2.00 10.52
N CYS A 260 -14.21 2.49 9.45
CA CYS A 260 -13.99 3.92 9.22
C CYS A 260 -14.55 4.29 7.86
N ALA A 261 -15.14 5.47 7.71
CA ALA A 261 -15.69 5.96 6.44
C ALA A 261 -14.60 6.59 5.56
N THR A 262 -13.77 5.76 4.94
CA THR A 262 -12.93 6.15 3.79
C THR A 262 -13.79 6.20 2.53
N ALA A 263 -13.79 7.33 1.84
CA ALA A 263 -14.39 7.45 0.52
C ALA A 263 -13.57 6.64 -0.49
N SER A 264 -14.23 5.89 -1.36
CA SER A 264 -13.51 5.20 -2.44
C SER A 264 -13.01 6.24 -3.45
N GLN A 265 -11.84 6.00 -4.05
CA GLN A 265 -11.31 6.89 -5.09
C GLN A 265 -12.32 7.06 -6.24
N TRP A 266 -13.02 5.98 -6.60
CA TRP A 266 -14.05 6.01 -7.63
C TRP A 266 -15.26 6.89 -7.23
N ALA A 267 -15.72 6.79 -5.98
CA ALA A 267 -16.78 7.66 -5.47
C ALA A 267 -16.34 9.14 -5.49
N MET A 268 -15.08 9.44 -5.15
CA MET A 268 -14.55 10.80 -5.27
C MET A 268 -14.49 11.25 -6.74
N CYS A 269 -13.99 10.42 -7.65
CA CYS A 269 -13.96 10.74 -9.09
C CYS A 269 -15.37 11.01 -9.64
N CYS A 270 -16.36 10.20 -9.27
CA CYS A 270 -17.74 10.42 -9.70
C CYS A 270 -18.36 11.66 -9.09
N ALA A 271 -18.14 11.91 -7.79
CA ALA A 271 -18.61 13.13 -7.14
C ALA A 271 -18.03 14.38 -7.83
N LEU A 272 -16.73 14.35 -8.12
CA LEU A 272 -16.05 15.43 -8.84
C LEU A 272 -16.56 15.57 -10.27
N ALA A 273 -16.69 14.47 -11.03
CA ALA A 273 -17.20 14.52 -12.40
C ALA A 273 -18.64 15.08 -12.47
N MET A 274 -19.50 14.71 -11.52
CA MET A 274 -20.85 15.28 -11.41
C MET A 274 -20.80 16.77 -11.05
N ALA A 275 -19.93 17.18 -10.14
CA ALA A 275 -19.77 18.58 -9.78
C ALA A 275 -19.30 19.43 -10.97
N PHE A 276 -18.26 18.98 -11.69
CA PHE A 276 -17.74 19.67 -12.89
C PHE A 276 -18.71 19.69 -14.07
N ALA A 277 -19.67 18.76 -14.13
CA ALA A 277 -20.72 18.78 -15.15
C ALA A 277 -21.80 19.86 -14.87
N TYR A 278 -21.83 20.42 -13.66
CA TYR A 278 -22.77 21.47 -13.28
C TYR A 278 -22.19 22.85 -13.63
N THR A 279 -22.92 23.64 -14.41
CA THR A 279 -22.40 24.90 -14.99
C THR A 279 -22.07 25.98 -13.96
N ASP A 280 -22.71 25.93 -12.81
CA ASP A 280 -22.58 26.92 -11.74
C ASP A 280 -21.60 26.48 -10.65
N PHE A 281 -20.97 25.30 -10.79
CA PHE A 281 -20.00 24.82 -9.82
C PHE A 281 -18.66 25.55 -10.00
N ASP A 282 -18.21 26.27 -8.98
CA ASP A 282 -16.89 26.87 -8.94
C ASP A 282 -15.86 25.85 -8.42
N PRO A 283 -14.88 25.40 -9.25
CA PRO A 283 -13.83 24.49 -8.82
C PRO A 283 -13.01 24.98 -7.61
N HIS A 284 -12.96 26.30 -7.38
CA HIS A 284 -12.26 26.89 -6.24
C HIS A 284 -12.89 26.56 -4.89
N GLU A 285 -14.12 26.03 -4.87
CA GLU A 285 -14.78 25.54 -3.65
C GLU A 285 -14.21 24.20 -3.16
N ILE A 286 -13.42 23.49 -3.99
CA ILE A 286 -12.77 22.24 -3.58
C ILE A 286 -11.53 22.55 -2.73
N VAL A 287 -11.60 22.22 -1.44
CA VAL A 287 -10.48 22.34 -0.51
C VAL A 287 -9.92 20.96 -0.17
N VAL A 288 -8.61 20.80 -0.38
CA VAL A 288 -7.85 19.63 0.07
C VAL A 288 -6.93 20.07 1.20
N ALA A 289 -7.00 19.39 2.34
CA ALA A 289 -6.16 19.66 3.50
C ALA A 289 -5.51 18.37 3.99
N ASP A 290 -4.21 18.43 4.28
CA ASP A 290 -3.50 17.37 4.99
C ASP A 290 -3.57 17.64 6.49
N VAL A 291 -3.99 16.62 7.26
CA VAL A 291 -4.09 16.71 8.71
C VAL A 291 -2.86 16.08 9.35
N LYS A 292 -2.03 16.93 9.94
CA LYS A 292 -0.90 16.46 10.76
C LYS A 292 -1.42 15.73 11.98
N THR A 293 -0.73 14.64 12.35
CA THR A 293 -0.97 13.88 13.60
C THR A 293 -2.42 13.47 13.81
N ALA A 294 -3.16 13.14 12.73
CA ALA A 294 -4.60 12.86 12.76
C ALA A 294 -5.02 11.90 13.89
N TYR A 295 -4.33 10.77 14.07
CA TYR A 295 -4.67 9.82 15.14
C TYR A 295 -4.40 10.35 16.54
N LEU A 296 -3.34 11.15 16.74
CA LEU A 296 -3.01 11.72 18.04
C LEU A 296 -4.05 12.78 18.48
N MET A 297 -4.85 13.30 17.56
CA MET A 297 -5.96 14.20 17.88
C MET A 297 -7.25 13.45 18.24
N ALA A 298 -7.37 12.19 17.82
CA ALA A 298 -8.57 11.39 18.06
C ALA A 298 -8.64 10.96 19.52
N VAL A 299 -9.77 11.21 20.18
CA VAL A 299 -9.97 10.85 21.59
C VAL A 299 -10.08 9.34 21.70
N GLN A 300 -9.33 8.76 22.65
CA GLN A 300 -9.47 7.36 22.99
C GLN A 300 -10.60 7.18 24.01
N SER A 301 -11.60 6.35 23.69
CA SER A 301 -12.74 6.10 24.59
C SER A 301 -12.48 4.97 25.58
N ASP A 302 -11.62 4.04 25.20
CA ASP A 302 -11.43 2.79 25.93
C ASP A 302 -10.22 2.87 26.86
N CYS A 303 -10.25 2.11 27.96
CA CYS A 303 -9.11 1.93 28.83
C CYS A 303 -8.05 1.07 28.12
N VAL A 304 -7.09 1.72 27.47
CA VAL A 304 -6.03 1.03 26.70
C VAL A 304 -4.66 1.38 27.26
N TYR A 305 -3.96 0.34 27.70
CA TYR A 305 -2.56 0.43 28.06
C TYR A 305 -1.69 -0.06 26.92
N VAL A 306 -0.63 0.68 26.65
CA VAL A 306 0.43 0.26 25.74
C VAL A 306 1.77 0.21 26.45
N ARG A 307 2.62 -0.72 26.02
CA ARG A 307 4.02 -0.73 26.43
C ARG A 307 4.77 0.29 25.59
N PRO A 308 5.61 1.14 26.21
CA PRO A 308 6.52 2.00 25.46
C PRO A 308 7.39 1.21 24.47
N PRO A 309 8.09 1.84 23.52
CA PRO A 309 9.07 1.14 22.70
C PRO A 309 10.20 0.55 23.56
N LYS A 310 10.76 -0.60 23.15
CA LYS A 310 11.83 -1.30 23.90
C LYS A 310 13.05 -0.42 24.21
N ASP A 311 13.38 0.48 23.29
CA ASP A 311 14.53 1.37 23.41
C ASP A 311 14.22 2.64 24.22
N TYR A 312 13.00 2.75 24.78
CA TYR A 312 12.56 3.92 25.53
C TYR A 312 12.74 3.72 27.05
N PRO A 313 13.15 4.76 27.81
CA PRO A 313 13.46 4.63 29.25
C PRO A 313 12.33 4.06 30.12
N ASP A 314 11.08 4.20 29.69
CA ASP A 314 9.90 3.74 30.45
C ASP A 314 9.59 2.25 30.27
N TYR A 315 10.16 1.54 29.28
CA TYR A 315 9.71 0.21 28.83
C TYR A 315 9.44 -0.83 29.93
N SER A 316 10.30 -0.86 30.96
CA SER A 316 10.23 -1.83 32.06
C SER A 316 9.67 -1.26 33.37
N LYS A 317 9.34 0.03 33.40
CA LYS A 317 8.95 0.75 34.62
C LYS A 317 7.51 1.23 34.57
N TYR A 318 7.06 1.69 33.40
CA TYR A 318 5.75 2.31 33.21
C TYR A 318 5.02 1.70 32.02
N LEU A 319 3.69 1.78 32.09
CA LEU A 319 2.81 1.66 30.94
C LEU A 319 2.30 3.05 30.55
N TRP A 320 1.95 3.18 29.28
CA TRP A 320 1.29 4.36 28.76
C TRP A 320 -0.21 4.10 28.69
N TYR A 321 -0.98 4.81 29.50
CA TYR A 321 -2.44 4.84 29.41
C TYR A 321 -2.84 5.84 28.34
N LEU A 322 -3.51 5.38 27.28
CA LEU A 322 -3.81 6.21 26.12
C LEU A 322 -5.02 7.12 26.35
N ASN A 323 -4.81 8.42 26.19
CA ASN A 323 -5.87 9.43 26.07
C ASN A 323 -6.29 9.64 24.61
N ARG A 324 -5.39 9.31 23.67
CA ARG A 324 -5.57 9.50 22.22
C ARG A 324 -5.28 8.22 21.44
N ALA A 325 -5.78 8.14 20.22
CA ALA A 325 -5.51 7.00 19.35
C ALA A 325 -4.04 6.99 18.88
N LEU A 326 -3.49 5.81 18.65
CA LEU A 326 -2.13 5.61 18.12
C LEU A 326 -2.14 4.94 16.76
N TYR A 327 -1.12 5.20 15.94
CA TYR A 327 -0.92 4.42 14.71
C TYR A 327 -0.83 2.92 15.04
N GLY A 328 -1.41 2.08 14.18
CA GLY A 328 -1.32 0.62 14.27
C GLY A 328 -2.33 -0.06 15.18
N MET A 329 -3.10 0.67 16.00
CA MET A 329 -4.27 0.07 16.66
C MET A 329 -5.39 -0.22 15.65
N LYS A 330 -6.17 -1.27 15.89
CA LYS A 330 -7.24 -1.70 14.97
C LYS A 330 -8.42 -0.74 14.88
N ASP A 331 -8.65 0.11 15.88
CA ASP A 331 -9.71 1.11 15.98
C ASP A 331 -9.29 2.54 15.59
N SER A 332 -8.01 2.82 15.36
CA SER A 332 -7.55 4.20 15.15
C SER A 332 -8.22 4.91 13.99
N GLY A 333 -8.52 4.18 12.91
CA GLY A 333 -9.29 4.71 11.79
C GLY A 333 -10.70 5.13 12.19
N ASN A 334 -11.40 4.32 13.00
CA ASN A 334 -12.75 4.62 13.49
C ASN A 334 -12.74 5.80 14.47
N LEU A 335 -11.79 5.82 15.42
CA LEU A 335 -11.66 6.89 16.42
C LEU A 335 -11.41 8.24 15.75
N TRP A 336 -10.54 8.26 14.73
CA TRP A 336 -10.30 9.44 13.92
C TRP A 336 -11.54 9.87 13.14
N ASP A 337 -12.19 8.94 12.45
CA ASP A 337 -13.40 9.24 11.68
C ASP A 337 -14.49 9.89 12.56
N ARG A 338 -14.74 9.32 13.75
CA ARG A 338 -15.67 9.89 14.74
C ARG A 338 -15.25 11.26 15.24
N SER A 339 -13.98 11.41 15.63
CA SER A 339 -13.45 12.68 16.16
C SER A 339 -13.50 13.78 15.11
N ARG A 340 -13.06 13.48 13.88
CA ARG A 340 -13.13 14.38 12.72
C ARG A 340 -14.56 14.79 12.42
N ASN A 341 -15.49 13.84 12.30
CA ASN A 341 -16.89 14.13 11.96
C ASN A 341 -17.55 14.99 13.03
N LYS A 342 -17.25 14.76 14.32
CA LYS A 342 -17.73 15.59 15.41
C LYS A 342 -17.21 17.04 15.30
N THR A 343 -15.91 17.22 15.07
CA THR A 343 -15.29 18.55 14.92
C THR A 343 -15.84 19.30 13.71
N LEU A 344 -15.97 18.61 12.57
CA LEU A 344 -16.53 19.18 11.34
C LEU A 344 -18.00 19.59 11.49
N ALA A 345 -18.81 18.78 12.18
CA ALA A 345 -20.20 19.10 12.44
C ALA A 345 -20.36 20.35 13.33
N VAL A 346 -19.47 20.55 14.31
CA VAL A 346 -19.47 21.76 15.16
C VAL A 346 -19.24 23.02 14.35
N VAL A 347 -18.42 22.96 13.29
CA VAL A 347 -18.14 24.10 12.41
C VAL A 347 -19.10 24.18 11.20
N GLY A 348 -20.19 23.41 11.23
CA GLY A 348 -21.30 23.52 10.27
C GLY A 348 -21.22 22.61 9.04
N TRP A 349 -20.21 21.73 8.96
CA TRP A 349 -20.10 20.79 7.84
C TRP A 349 -21.05 19.61 8.01
N VAL A 350 -21.66 19.20 6.90
CA VAL A 350 -22.59 18.07 6.87
C VAL A 350 -21.97 16.92 6.06
N PRO A 351 -22.00 15.68 6.56
CA PRO A 351 -21.55 14.52 5.78
C PRO A 351 -22.37 14.38 4.50
N SER A 352 -21.71 14.02 3.40
CA SER A 352 -22.40 13.72 2.14
C SER A 352 -23.38 12.55 2.33
N PRO A 353 -24.60 12.63 1.76
CA PRO A 353 -25.57 11.54 1.79
C PRO A 353 -25.20 10.37 0.89
N VAL A 354 -24.16 10.51 0.05
CA VAL A 354 -23.65 9.44 -0.82
C VAL A 354 -23.04 8.35 0.06
N ARG A 355 -23.79 7.26 0.24
CA ARG A 355 -23.34 6.10 1.02
C ARG A 355 -22.32 5.29 0.22
N ARG A 356 -21.44 4.59 0.94
CA ARG A 356 -20.51 3.61 0.37
C ARG A 356 -21.27 2.63 -0.53
N VAL A 357 -20.86 2.55 -1.79
CA VAL A 357 -21.21 1.47 -2.72
C VAL A 357 -20.10 0.44 -2.69
#